data_AF-Q17J17-F1
#
_entry.id   AF-Q17J17-F1
#
_cell.length_a   1.000
_cell.length_b   1.000
_cell.length_c   1.000
_cell.angle_alpha   90.00
_cell.angle_beta   90.00
_cell.angle_gamma   90.00
#
_symmetry.space_group_name_H-M   'P 1'
#
loop_
_entity.id
_entity.type
_entity.pdbx_description
1 polymer ?
#
loop_
_entity_poly.entity_id
_entity_poly.type
_entity_poly.pdbx_seq_one_letter_code
_entity_poly.pdbx_strand_id
1 'polypeptide(L)'
;MAELFAKYTCTNCQEDIPGIRVHCVVCTDFELCLACFAAGAEIGQHRNDHSYQFMDSGILSIYRGKGGWSAREELHLLDAIEQYGFGNWEDISKHIETRTPEEAKDEYVSKFLNGTVGRHTWSTAIDQRPQLTDHTSDDTGPLGQLLVQKLPPMDCSHEEAVALGYMPNRDDFEREYDPTAEQLVSTLSLSPDDEDVDMLLKLAQVDIYTRRLRERARRKRVVRDYQLIANFFRGNAKRAHMSRDQREFRERLRTFSQFYTSKEFEHLIGSLVRERSLRIRLSELNRYRWNGLQRMDECVHFEQHAAAAQHRNTGPYGHGRTDNRSKGGSCETSKGSSALSSSQIKRSENDARSLSSIGQKLTHHTDDRVFSDGSFSSRNFSDSSRGTDPSRHHSHQDPAAQQQPGVQLLTSNELQLCNSLNLPVTRYLSLKTVLLGRPALDHGISSVAESMVKKYLIKSGWLQTSPQN
;
A
#
# COMPACT_ATOMS: atom_id res chain seq x y z
N MET A 1 -42.08 15.86 7.61
CA MET A 1 -42.31 15.97 9.06
C MET A 1 -43.09 14.74 9.45
N ALA A 2 -42.39 13.63 9.65
CA ALA A 2 -43.01 12.37 10.01
C ALA A 2 -43.39 12.42 11.50
N GLU A 3 -44.60 11.97 11.83
CA GLU A 3 -45.11 11.91 13.19
C GLU A 3 -44.28 10.91 14.02
N LEU A 4 -43.21 11.39 14.63
CA LEU A 4 -42.39 10.64 15.59
C LEU A 4 -43.18 10.15 16.81
N PHE A 5 -44.39 10.68 17.02
CA PHE A 5 -45.31 10.24 18.05
C PHE A 5 -46.71 10.15 17.45
N ALA A 6 -47.28 8.94 17.41
CA ALA A 6 -48.73 8.83 17.30
C ALA A 6 -49.32 9.52 18.53
N LYS A 7 -49.89 10.71 18.34
CA LYS A 7 -50.46 11.49 19.43
C LYS A 7 -51.83 10.92 19.76
N TYR A 8 -51.93 10.31 20.92
CA TYR A 8 -53.19 9.81 21.45
C TYR A 8 -53.76 10.81 22.43
N THR A 9 -55.04 11.13 22.29
CA THR A 9 -55.77 12.02 23.19
C THR A 9 -56.65 11.21 24.13
N CYS A 10 -56.72 11.64 25.38
CA CYS A 10 -57.63 11.05 26.36
C CYS A 10 -59.08 11.39 26.00
N THR A 11 -59.94 10.38 25.86
CA THR A 11 -61.35 10.58 25.53
C THR A 11 -62.10 11.36 26.62
N ASN A 12 -61.57 11.39 27.86
CA ASN A 12 -62.15 12.14 28.98
C ASN A 12 -61.70 13.61 29.06
N CYS A 13 -60.43 13.85 29.36
CA CYS A 13 -59.92 15.21 29.56
C CYS A 13 -59.52 15.92 28.25
N GLN A 14 -59.53 15.21 27.11
CA GLN A 14 -59.11 15.70 25.80
C GLN A 14 -57.65 16.14 25.73
N GLU A 15 -56.85 15.84 26.75
CA GLU A 15 -55.41 16.11 26.78
C GLU A 15 -54.63 14.99 26.09
N ASP A 16 -53.48 15.34 25.51
CA ASP A 16 -52.52 14.39 24.95
C ASP A 16 -52.01 13.44 26.04
N ILE A 17 -51.91 12.14 25.75
CA ILE A 17 -51.40 11.13 26.67
C ILE A 17 -49.91 10.92 26.43
N PRO A 18 -49.00 11.42 27.30
CA PRO A 18 -47.59 11.11 27.21
C PRO A 18 -47.33 9.69 27.73
N GLY A 19 -47.04 8.75 26.83
CA GLY A 19 -46.57 7.39 27.19
C GLY A 19 -47.66 6.34 27.28
N ILE A 20 -47.86 5.74 28.45
CA ILE A 20 -48.77 4.60 28.63
C ILE A 20 -50.22 5.11 28.62
N ARG A 21 -51.02 4.57 27.70
CA ARG A 21 -52.46 4.81 27.62
C ARG A 21 -53.24 3.57 28.04
N VAL A 22 -54.46 3.78 28.53
CA VAL A 22 -55.39 2.70 28.92
C VAL A 22 -56.44 2.57 27.83
N HIS A 23 -56.37 1.48 27.08
CA HIS A 23 -57.33 1.14 26.03
C HIS A 23 -58.47 0.31 26.63
N CYS A 24 -59.71 0.76 26.46
CA CYS A 24 -60.88 -0.04 26.84
C CYS A 24 -61.15 -1.08 25.75
N VAL A 25 -61.19 -2.38 26.11
CA VAL A 25 -61.40 -3.48 25.15
C VAL A 25 -62.88 -3.60 24.75
N VAL A 26 -63.78 -3.03 25.56
CA VAL A 26 -65.24 -3.11 25.35
C VAL A 26 -65.75 -1.97 24.47
N CYS A 27 -65.15 -0.79 24.58
CA CYS A 27 -65.59 0.42 23.88
C CYS A 27 -64.75 0.66 22.64
N THR A 28 -65.37 1.04 21.52
CA THR A 28 -64.66 1.35 20.28
C THR A 28 -63.86 2.65 20.43
N ASP A 29 -62.56 2.60 20.10
CA ASP A 29 -61.64 3.75 20.07
C ASP A 29 -61.65 4.60 21.36
N PHE A 30 -61.73 3.93 22.53
CA PHE A 30 -61.81 4.60 23.81
C PHE A 30 -60.49 4.48 24.58
N GLU A 31 -59.82 5.62 24.78
CA GLU A 31 -58.49 5.73 25.37
C GLU A 31 -58.52 6.67 26.57
N LEU A 32 -57.96 6.24 27.69
CA LEU A 32 -57.85 7.05 28.90
C LEU A 32 -56.39 7.30 29.28
N CYS A 33 -56.10 8.51 29.74
CA CYS A 33 -54.87 8.78 30.47
C CYS A 33 -54.93 8.11 31.85
N LEU A 34 -53.76 7.83 32.44
CA LEU A 34 -53.66 7.17 33.74
C LEU A 34 -54.41 7.92 34.85
N ALA A 35 -54.43 9.26 34.81
CA ALA A 35 -55.14 10.07 35.80
C ALA A 35 -56.67 9.91 35.70
N CYS A 36 -57.22 9.93 34.49
CA CYS A 36 -58.66 9.75 34.27
C CYS A 36 -59.11 8.31 34.58
N PHE A 37 -58.27 7.34 34.25
CA PHE A 37 -58.51 5.94 34.60
C PHE A 37 -58.49 5.73 36.13
N ALA A 38 -57.50 6.28 36.84
CA ALA A 38 -57.40 6.18 38.29
C ALA A 38 -58.54 6.92 39.02
N ALA A 39 -59.07 7.99 38.43
CA ALA A 39 -60.24 8.71 38.93
C ALA A 39 -61.56 7.95 38.68
N GLY A 40 -61.55 6.83 37.96
CA GLY A 40 -62.73 6.05 37.63
C GLY A 40 -63.69 6.79 36.68
N ALA A 41 -63.15 7.57 35.73
CA ALA A 41 -63.96 8.37 34.82
C ALA A 41 -64.87 7.51 33.93
N GLU A 42 -66.17 7.81 33.91
CA GLU A 42 -67.18 7.15 33.09
C GLU A 42 -67.79 8.15 32.10
N ILE A 43 -67.80 7.83 30.81
CA ILE A 43 -68.34 8.71 29.76
C ILE A 43 -69.13 7.91 28.74
N GLY A 44 -70.35 8.36 28.45
CA GLY A 44 -71.20 7.74 27.45
C GLY A 44 -71.52 6.28 27.80
N GLN A 45 -71.07 5.35 26.97
CA GLN A 45 -71.24 3.90 27.16
C GLN A 45 -70.08 3.25 27.92
N HIS A 46 -69.02 3.99 28.25
CA HIS A 46 -67.89 3.47 29.01
C HIS A 46 -68.21 3.41 30.51
N ARG A 47 -67.81 2.30 31.14
CA ARG A 47 -67.89 2.08 32.59
C ARG A 47 -66.52 1.73 33.16
N ASN A 48 -66.28 2.10 34.41
CA ASN A 48 -64.98 1.91 35.07
C ASN A 48 -64.65 0.43 35.36
N ASP A 49 -65.61 -0.48 35.22
CA ASP A 49 -65.47 -1.92 35.37
C ASP A 49 -65.20 -2.65 34.04
N HIS A 50 -65.17 -1.92 32.91
CA HIS A 50 -64.84 -2.51 31.62
C HIS A 50 -63.41 -3.07 31.61
N SER A 51 -63.24 -4.19 30.92
CA SER A 51 -61.92 -4.79 30.69
C SER A 51 -61.03 -3.84 29.87
N TYR A 52 -59.79 -3.68 30.31
CA TYR A 52 -58.84 -2.71 29.75
C TYR A 52 -57.47 -3.33 29.47
N GLN A 53 -56.70 -2.67 28.62
CA GLN A 53 -55.31 -3.01 28.29
C GLN A 53 -54.41 -1.77 28.41
N PHE A 54 -53.21 -1.96 28.94
CA PHE A 54 -52.18 -0.93 28.91
C PHE A 54 -51.45 -0.99 27.58
N MET A 55 -51.47 0.12 26.84
CA MET A 55 -50.77 0.25 25.57
C MET A 55 -49.59 1.21 25.79
N ASP A 56 -48.38 0.74 25.50
CA ASP A 56 -47.21 1.60 25.45
C ASP A 56 -47.13 2.30 24.09
N SER A 57 -46.83 3.60 24.11
CA SER A 57 -46.59 4.40 22.90
C SER A 57 -45.17 4.22 22.33
N GLY A 58 -44.45 3.18 22.79
CA GLY A 58 -43.08 2.85 22.35
C GLY A 58 -42.00 3.67 23.02
N ILE A 59 -42.31 4.34 24.14
CA ILE A 59 -41.36 5.15 24.92
C ILE A 59 -40.49 4.28 25.83
N LEU A 60 -40.98 3.09 26.19
CA LEU A 60 -40.23 2.18 27.04
C LEU A 60 -39.02 1.60 26.28
N SER A 61 -37.90 1.45 26.96
CA SER A 61 -36.72 0.78 26.41
C SER A 61 -36.88 -0.74 26.48
N ILE A 62 -36.52 -1.44 25.40
CA ILE A 62 -36.62 -2.91 25.33
C ILE A 62 -35.43 -3.55 26.05
N TYR A 63 -34.25 -2.91 25.98
CA TYR A 63 -33.05 -3.41 26.62
C TYR A 63 -32.85 -2.81 28.01
N ARG A 64 -32.70 -3.68 29.02
CA ARG A 64 -32.40 -3.26 30.39
C ARG A 64 -30.98 -2.69 30.47
N GLY A 65 -30.82 -1.36 30.40
CA GLY A 65 -29.51 -0.71 30.46
C GLY A 65 -29.56 0.82 30.44
N LYS A 66 -28.40 1.48 30.65
CA LYS A 66 -28.24 2.94 30.65
C LYS A 66 -28.32 3.59 29.24
N GLY A 67 -28.54 2.80 28.19
CA GLY A 67 -28.73 3.34 26.85
C GLY A 67 -30.15 3.83 26.77
N GLY A 68 -30.36 5.15 26.75
CA GLY A 68 -31.69 5.76 26.73
C GLY A 68 -32.44 5.58 25.41
N TRP A 69 -32.30 4.44 24.73
CA TRP A 69 -32.99 4.08 23.50
C TRP A 69 -34.40 3.59 23.84
N SER A 70 -35.39 4.17 23.18
CA SER A 70 -36.77 3.73 23.24
C SER A 70 -37.03 2.59 22.25
N ALA A 71 -38.03 1.76 22.53
CA ALA A 71 -38.46 0.69 21.63
C ALA A 71 -38.80 1.20 20.22
N ARG A 72 -39.33 2.42 20.14
CA ARG A 72 -39.63 3.07 18.87
C ARG A 72 -38.38 3.43 18.10
N GLU A 73 -37.37 4.01 18.76
CA GLU A 73 -36.08 4.31 18.13
C GLU A 73 -35.38 3.04 17.64
N GLU A 74 -35.45 1.94 18.40
CA GLU A 74 -34.91 0.65 17.98
C GLU A 74 -35.63 0.09 16.74
N LEU A 75 -36.95 0.24 16.66
CA LEU A 75 -37.72 -0.18 15.48
C LEU A 75 -37.35 0.67 14.25
N HIS A 76 -37.30 1.99 14.40
CA HIS A 76 -36.88 2.90 13.31
C HIS A 76 -35.44 2.62 12.86
N LEU A 77 -34.54 2.26 13.78
CA LEU A 77 -33.18 1.84 13.45
C LEU A 77 -33.18 0.60 12.55
N LEU A 78 -34.01 -0.41 12.87
CA LEU A 78 -34.12 -1.62 12.06
C LEU A 78 -34.76 -1.35 10.70
N ASP A 79 -35.86 -0.58 10.66
CA ASP A 79 -36.54 -0.18 9.42
C ASP A 79 -35.59 0.61 8.49
N ALA A 80 -34.79 1.52 9.07
CA ALA A 80 -33.79 2.29 8.34
C ALA A 80 -32.67 1.39 7.79
N ILE A 81 -32.20 0.41 8.55
CA ILE A 81 -31.16 -0.52 8.09
C ILE A 81 -31.69 -1.42 6.97
N GLU A 82 -32.95 -1.84 7.03
CA GLU A 82 -33.60 -2.58 5.95
C GLU A 82 -33.70 -1.74 4.67
N GLN A 83 -34.06 -0.45 4.79
CA GLN A 83 -34.23 0.44 3.64
C GLN A 83 -32.92 0.93 3.01
N TYR A 84 -31.96 1.38 3.82
CA TYR A 84 -30.73 2.03 3.35
C TYR A 84 -29.52 1.09 3.32
N GLY A 85 -29.63 -0.08 3.93
CA GLY A 85 -28.57 -1.07 4.01
C GLY A 85 -27.54 -0.78 5.10
N PHE A 86 -26.97 -1.86 5.64
CA PHE A 86 -25.90 -1.78 6.65
C PHE A 86 -24.68 -1.03 6.12
N GLY A 87 -24.20 -0.04 6.89
CA GLY A 87 -23.02 0.76 6.56
C GLY A 87 -23.34 2.20 6.14
N ASN A 88 -24.56 2.48 5.68
CA ASN A 88 -24.98 3.85 5.35
C ASN A 88 -25.54 4.60 6.58
N TRP A 89 -24.69 4.78 7.60
CA TRP A 89 -25.10 5.33 8.89
C TRP A 89 -25.60 6.78 8.83
N GLU A 90 -25.17 7.54 7.81
CA GLU A 90 -25.60 8.92 7.57
C GLU A 90 -27.09 9.01 7.24
N ASP A 91 -27.57 8.17 6.32
CA ASP A 91 -28.98 8.17 5.94
C ASP A 91 -29.84 7.43 6.98
N ILE A 92 -29.30 6.41 7.64
CA ILE A 92 -29.94 5.74 8.78
C ILE A 92 -30.22 6.72 9.92
N SER A 93 -29.22 7.53 10.31
CA SER A 93 -29.38 8.55 11.34
C SER A 93 -30.44 9.59 10.99
N LYS A 94 -30.49 10.04 9.73
CA LYS A 94 -31.54 10.96 9.25
C LYS A 94 -32.94 10.36 9.32
N HIS A 95 -33.08 9.04 9.15
CA HIS A 95 -34.37 8.35 9.24
C HIS A 95 -34.84 8.18 10.69
N ILE A 96 -33.91 8.00 11.63
CA ILE A 96 -34.21 7.94 13.07
C ILE A 96 -34.51 9.33 13.63
N GLU A 97 -33.90 10.39 13.07
CA GLU A 97 -34.01 11.80 13.43
C GLU A 97 -33.48 12.18 14.84
N THR A 98 -33.48 11.24 15.80
CA THR A 98 -33.12 11.50 17.21
C THR A 98 -31.69 11.14 17.60
N ARG A 99 -30.93 10.45 16.74
CA ARG A 99 -29.61 9.84 17.06
C ARG A 99 -28.56 10.14 16.01
N THR A 100 -27.29 10.21 16.41
CA THR A 100 -26.19 10.42 15.45
C THR A 100 -25.84 9.13 14.69
N PRO A 101 -25.11 9.23 13.55
CA PRO A 101 -24.66 8.06 12.79
C PRO A 101 -23.82 7.09 13.63
N GLU A 102 -22.94 7.61 14.49
CA GLU A 102 -22.09 6.82 15.38
C GLU A 102 -22.91 6.10 16.45
N GLU A 103 -23.87 6.80 17.06
CA GLU A 103 -24.76 6.20 18.07
C GLU A 103 -25.62 5.09 17.46
N ALA A 104 -26.19 5.31 16.27
CA ALA A 104 -26.98 4.32 15.55
C ALA A 104 -26.15 3.07 15.19
N LYS A 105 -24.92 3.28 14.72
CA LYS A 105 -23.96 2.20 14.44
C LYS A 105 -23.64 1.41 15.69
N ASP A 106 -23.26 2.08 16.76
CA ASP A 106 -22.81 1.43 17.99
C ASP A 106 -23.95 0.66 18.65
N GLU A 107 -25.17 1.21 18.66
CA GLU A 107 -26.34 0.50 19.18
C GLU A 107 -26.65 -0.75 18.35
N TYR A 108 -26.68 -0.64 17.02
CA TYR A 108 -26.94 -1.78 16.15
C TYR A 108 -25.90 -2.89 16.34
N VAL A 109 -24.62 -2.52 16.34
CA VAL A 109 -23.51 -3.47 16.51
C VAL A 109 -23.55 -4.10 17.90
N SER A 110 -23.80 -3.32 18.96
CA SER A 110 -23.80 -3.80 20.34
C SER A 110 -24.97 -4.73 20.64
N LYS A 111 -26.18 -4.43 20.12
CA LYS A 111 -27.40 -5.20 20.44
C LYS A 111 -27.69 -6.33 19.46
N PHE A 112 -27.57 -6.05 18.16
CA PHE A 112 -28.04 -6.96 17.10
C PHE A 112 -26.94 -7.80 16.48
N LEU A 113 -25.67 -7.38 16.51
CA LEU A 113 -24.54 -8.18 16.02
C LEU A 113 -23.78 -8.89 17.14
N ASN A 114 -23.29 -8.14 18.12
CA ASN A 114 -22.49 -8.66 19.23
C ASN A 114 -23.34 -9.03 20.45
N GLY A 115 -24.58 -8.55 20.49
CA GLY A 115 -25.50 -8.78 21.59
C GLY A 115 -26.16 -10.17 21.52
N THR A 116 -27.12 -10.38 22.41
CA THR A 116 -27.83 -11.66 22.53
C THR A 116 -28.50 -12.08 21.21
N VAL A 117 -29.13 -11.13 20.51
CA VAL A 117 -29.79 -11.39 19.23
C VAL A 117 -28.79 -11.93 18.22
N GLY A 118 -27.72 -11.17 17.93
CA GLY A 118 -26.71 -11.57 16.96
C GLY A 118 -25.99 -12.86 17.30
N ARG A 119 -25.72 -13.10 18.59
CA ARG A 119 -25.11 -14.37 19.02
C ARG A 119 -25.97 -15.58 18.65
N HIS A 120 -27.29 -15.46 18.73
CA HIS A 120 -28.21 -16.55 18.42
C HIS A 120 -28.57 -16.62 16.94
N THR A 121 -28.75 -15.48 16.25
CA THR A 121 -29.15 -15.43 14.83
C THR A 121 -27.98 -15.63 13.87
N TRP A 122 -26.77 -15.21 14.24
CA TRP A 122 -25.59 -15.23 13.36
C TRP A 122 -24.74 -16.50 13.47
N SER A 123 -25.03 -17.38 14.42
CA SER A 123 -24.27 -18.62 14.67
C SER A 123 -24.11 -19.49 13.41
N THR A 124 -25.21 -19.78 12.71
CA THR A 124 -25.21 -20.54 11.45
C THR A 124 -24.37 -19.86 10.36
N ALA A 125 -24.40 -18.53 10.27
CA ALA A 125 -23.63 -17.78 9.28
C ALA A 125 -22.13 -17.75 9.59
N ILE A 126 -21.76 -17.79 10.88
CA ILE A 126 -20.36 -17.93 11.32
C ILE A 126 -19.84 -19.31 10.96
N ASP A 127 -20.63 -20.36 11.21
CA ASP A 127 -20.22 -21.75 10.95
C ASP A 127 -20.12 -22.04 9.44
N GLN A 128 -20.95 -21.38 8.62
CA GLN A 128 -20.91 -21.47 7.16
C GLN A 128 -19.94 -20.48 6.51
N ARG A 129 -19.21 -19.68 7.29
CA ARG A 129 -18.27 -18.71 6.72
C ARG A 129 -17.19 -19.46 5.94
N PRO A 130 -17.07 -19.26 4.62
CA PRO A 130 -16.04 -19.92 3.85
C PRO A 130 -14.68 -19.48 4.39
N GLN A 131 -13.85 -20.46 4.78
CA GLN A 131 -12.44 -20.23 4.98
C GLN A 131 -11.84 -19.94 3.61
N LEU A 132 -11.77 -18.65 3.27
CA LEU A 132 -11.06 -18.19 2.08
C LEU A 132 -9.61 -18.63 2.25
N THR A 133 -9.24 -19.66 1.50
CA THR A 133 -7.85 -20.07 1.39
C THR A 133 -7.19 -19.04 0.51
N ASP A 134 -6.23 -18.31 1.07
CA ASP A 134 -5.42 -17.39 0.28
C ASP A 134 -4.60 -18.20 -0.72
N HIS A 135 -4.96 -18.10 -1.99
CA HIS A 135 -4.23 -18.74 -3.09
C HIS A 135 -3.11 -17.85 -3.63
N THR A 136 -2.86 -16.68 -3.03
CA THR A 136 -1.64 -15.94 -3.32
C THR A 136 -0.46 -16.73 -2.75
N SER A 137 0.29 -17.38 -3.63
CA SER A 137 1.62 -17.88 -3.27
C SER A 137 2.48 -16.70 -2.84
N ASP A 138 3.34 -16.88 -1.84
CA ASP A 138 4.38 -15.90 -1.52
C ASP A 138 5.15 -15.54 -2.79
N ASP A 139 4.84 -14.38 -3.37
CA ASP A 139 5.54 -13.90 -4.56
C ASP A 139 6.95 -13.52 -4.13
N THR A 140 7.88 -14.46 -4.26
CA THR A 140 9.32 -14.22 -4.13
C THR A 140 9.92 -13.64 -5.41
N GLY A 141 9.08 -13.33 -6.40
CA GLY A 141 9.48 -12.70 -7.63
C GLY A 141 10.02 -11.29 -7.41
N PRO A 142 10.69 -10.70 -8.41
CA PRO A 142 11.34 -9.39 -8.32
C PRO A 142 10.36 -8.22 -8.11
N LEU A 143 9.06 -8.46 -8.19
CA LEU A 143 7.97 -7.53 -7.92
C LEU A 143 7.19 -7.86 -6.63
N GLY A 144 7.60 -8.92 -5.94
CA GLY A 144 6.87 -9.48 -4.82
C GLY A 144 6.64 -8.51 -3.68
N GLN A 145 5.48 -8.64 -3.05
CA GLN A 145 5.08 -7.81 -1.92
C GLN A 145 6.02 -7.94 -0.72
N LEU A 146 6.75 -9.06 -0.61
CA LEU A 146 7.78 -9.29 0.40
C LEU A 146 9.06 -8.45 0.16
N LEU A 147 9.33 -8.03 -1.09
CA LEU A 147 10.47 -7.15 -1.43
C LEU A 147 10.18 -5.68 -1.12
N VAL A 148 8.91 -5.33 -0.93
CA VAL A 148 8.46 -4.12 -0.26
C VAL A 148 8.74 -4.32 1.23
N GLN A 149 10.02 -4.32 1.59
CA GLN A 149 10.47 -4.25 2.98
C GLN A 149 9.74 -3.11 3.70
N LYS A 150 9.58 -3.24 5.02
CA LYS A 150 8.96 -2.31 5.99
C LYS A 150 9.51 -0.88 5.88
N LEU A 151 9.22 -0.20 4.79
CA LEU A 151 9.46 1.21 4.65
C LEU A 151 8.47 1.92 5.57
N PRO A 152 8.88 3.04 6.20
CA PRO A 152 7.97 3.82 7.01
C PRO A 152 6.70 4.16 6.21
N PRO A 153 5.53 4.17 6.86
CA PRO A 153 4.30 4.60 6.21
C PRO A 153 4.47 6.02 5.64
N MET A 154 3.74 6.31 4.57
CA MET A 154 3.76 7.64 3.97
C MET A 154 3.18 8.67 4.92
N ASP A 155 3.95 9.72 5.21
CA ASP A 155 3.54 10.85 6.03
C ASP A 155 2.77 11.87 5.17
N CYS A 156 1.49 11.62 4.90
CA CYS A 156 0.63 12.55 4.18
C CYS A 156 -0.71 12.74 4.89
N SER A 157 -1.23 13.97 4.89
CA SER A 157 -2.62 14.21 5.28
C SER A 157 -3.59 13.66 4.22
N HIS A 158 -4.85 13.46 4.60
CA HIS A 158 -5.88 13.01 3.65
C HIS A 158 -6.01 13.98 2.46
N GLU A 159 -5.98 15.29 2.72
CA GLU A 159 -6.04 16.33 1.70
C GLU A 159 -4.85 16.29 0.75
N GLU A 160 -3.63 16.11 1.29
CA GLU A 160 -2.39 15.99 0.48
C GLU A 160 -2.40 14.74 -0.39
N ALA A 161 -2.94 13.63 0.13
CA ALA A 161 -3.08 12.37 -0.59
C ALA A 161 -4.07 12.53 -1.76
N VAL A 162 -5.25 13.09 -1.51
CA VAL A 162 -6.27 13.36 -2.53
C VAL A 162 -5.74 14.32 -3.60
N ALA A 163 -5.01 15.37 -3.22
CA ALA A 163 -4.45 16.35 -4.17
C ALA A 163 -3.47 15.73 -5.19
N LEU A 164 -2.84 14.59 -4.85
CA LEU A 164 -1.93 13.87 -5.72
C LEU A 164 -2.50 12.54 -6.25
N GLY A 165 -3.77 12.24 -5.97
CA GLY A 165 -4.39 10.96 -6.29
C GLY A 165 -3.67 9.78 -5.65
N TYR A 166 -3.08 9.96 -4.47
CA TYR A 166 -2.43 8.92 -3.69
C TYR A 166 -3.45 8.27 -2.75
N MET A 167 -3.43 6.94 -2.67
CA MET A 167 -4.37 6.12 -1.90
C MET A 167 -3.60 5.48 -0.73
N PRO A 168 -3.60 6.08 0.48
CA PRO A 168 -2.68 5.69 1.56
C PRO A 168 -2.81 4.24 2.01
N ASN A 169 -4.04 3.72 2.07
CA ASN A 169 -4.30 2.34 2.50
C ASN A 169 -3.89 1.29 1.45
N ARG A 170 -3.76 1.69 0.18
CA ARG A 170 -3.30 0.83 -0.92
C ARG A 170 -1.81 1.00 -1.22
N ASP A 171 -1.19 2.06 -0.68
CA ASP A 171 0.17 2.49 -1.02
C ASP A 171 0.36 2.66 -2.54
N ASP A 172 -0.61 3.32 -3.17
CA ASP A 172 -0.73 3.36 -4.62
C ASP A 172 -1.29 4.69 -5.13
N PHE A 173 -1.16 4.94 -6.44
CA PHE A 173 -1.66 6.13 -7.10
C PHE A 173 -2.85 5.78 -8.02
N GLU A 174 -3.80 6.69 -8.14
CA GLU A 174 -4.91 6.60 -9.10
C GLU A 174 -4.39 6.50 -10.54
N ARG A 175 -3.32 7.25 -10.85
CA ARG A 175 -2.62 7.17 -12.13
C ARG A 175 -1.23 6.57 -11.95
N GLU A 176 -1.03 5.40 -12.53
CA GLU A 176 0.26 4.73 -12.48
C GLU A 176 1.31 5.39 -13.39
N TYR A 177 2.58 5.17 -13.04
CA TYR A 177 3.68 5.46 -13.94
C TYR A 177 3.64 4.50 -15.14
N ASP A 178 3.79 5.05 -16.35
CA ASP A 178 3.69 4.32 -17.62
C ASP A 178 2.37 3.52 -17.75
N PRO A 179 1.22 4.21 -17.92
CA PRO A 179 -0.09 3.56 -18.00
C PRO A 179 -0.31 2.80 -19.33
N THR A 180 0.65 2.83 -20.25
CA THR A 180 0.57 2.10 -21.51
C THR A 180 1.28 0.75 -21.46
N ALA A 181 1.94 0.40 -20.34
CA ALA A 181 2.67 -0.86 -20.23
C ALA A 181 1.77 -2.08 -20.48
N GLU A 182 0.53 -2.02 -20.01
CA GLU A 182 -0.49 -3.07 -20.15
C GLU A 182 -0.90 -3.28 -21.62
N GLN A 183 -0.70 -2.29 -22.49
CA GLN A 183 -0.95 -2.44 -23.94
C GLN A 183 -0.02 -3.47 -24.60
N LEU A 184 1.14 -3.77 -23.99
CA LEU A 184 2.07 -4.78 -24.51
C LEU A 184 1.54 -6.20 -24.38
N VAL A 185 0.64 -6.45 -23.42
CA VAL A 185 0.08 -7.76 -23.12
C VAL A 185 -1.42 -7.84 -23.37
N SER A 186 -2.09 -6.72 -23.69
CA SER A 186 -3.54 -6.67 -23.87
C SER A 186 -4.06 -7.51 -25.04
N THR A 187 -3.24 -7.69 -26.09
CA THR A 187 -3.56 -8.50 -27.27
C THR A 187 -2.86 -9.86 -27.26
N LEU A 188 -2.14 -10.20 -26.18
CA LEU A 188 -1.37 -11.43 -26.09
C LEU A 188 -2.32 -12.60 -25.84
N SER A 189 -2.34 -13.54 -26.78
CA SER A 189 -3.09 -14.79 -26.68
C SER A 189 -2.12 -15.96 -26.65
N LEU A 190 -2.36 -16.95 -25.79
CA LEU A 190 -1.56 -18.15 -25.68
C LEU A 190 -2.32 -19.29 -26.36
N SER A 191 -1.74 -19.88 -27.41
CA SER A 191 -2.32 -21.05 -28.08
C SER A 191 -1.45 -22.27 -27.80
N PRO A 192 -2.04 -23.45 -27.52
CA PRO A 192 -1.26 -24.68 -27.41
C PRO A 192 -0.57 -25.07 -28.74
N ASP A 193 -1.03 -24.52 -29.87
CA ASP A 193 -0.49 -24.76 -31.21
C ASP A 193 0.54 -23.69 -31.65
N ASP A 194 0.96 -22.80 -30.75
CA ASP A 194 1.97 -21.78 -31.06
C ASP A 194 3.31 -22.42 -31.49
N GLU A 195 3.88 -21.95 -32.60
CA GLU A 195 5.24 -22.35 -32.99
C GLU A 195 6.28 -21.81 -32.00
N ASP A 196 7.46 -22.44 -31.93
CA ASP A 196 8.54 -22.03 -31.02
C ASP A 196 8.91 -20.55 -31.18
N VAL A 197 8.88 -20.03 -32.42
CA VAL A 197 9.19 -18.62 -32.72
C VAL A 197 8.10 -17.69 -32.16
N ASP A 198 6.83 -18.06 -32.28
CA ASP A 198 5.71 -17.30 -31.73
C ASP A 198 5.73 -17.30 -30.21
N MET A 199 6.04 -18.46 -29.61
CA MET A 199 6.23 -18.58 -28.16
C MET A 199 7.36 -17.67 -27.67
N LEU A 200 8.52 -17.66 -28.35
CA LEU A 200 9.64 -16.79 -28.03
C LEU A 200 9.30 -15.30 -28.16
N LEU A 201 8.54 -14.91 -29.19
CA LEU A 201 8.09 -13.54 -29.37
C LEU A 201 7.14 -13.11 -28.23
N LYS A 202 6.20 -13.96 -27.85
CA LYS A 202 5.27 -13.72 -26.73
C LYS A 202 6.03 -13.60 -25.40
N LEU A 203 7.00 -14.48 -25.16
CA LEU A 203 7.87 -14.40 -23.98
C LEU A 203 8.68 -13.10 -23.97
N ALA A 204 9.19 -12.64 -25.11
CA ALA A 204 9.89 -11.37 -25.20
C ALA A 204 8.95 -10.18 -24.89
N GLN A 205 7.71 -10.20 -25.37
CA GLN A 205 6.70 -9.19 -25.02
C GLN A 205 6.42 -9.16 -23.50
N VAL A 206 6.26 -10.33 -22.88
CA VAL A 206 6.07 -10.46 -21.42
C VAL A 206 7.29 -9.97 -20.65
N ASP A 207 8.50 -10.22 -21.13
CA ASP A 207 9.72 -9.72 -20.49
C ASP A 207 9.82 -8.19 -20.57
N ILE A 208 9.49 -7.59 -21.73
CA ILE A 208 9.43 -6.12 -21.88
C ILE A 208 8.41 -5.53 -20.90
N TYR A 209 7.21 -6.13 -20.80
CA TYR A 209 6.19 -5.73 -19.84
C TYR A 209 6.69 -5.84 -18.40
N THR A 210 7.32 -6.95 -18.04
CA THR A 210 7.88 -7.19 -16.70
C THR A 210 8.94 -6.15 -16.33
N ARG A 211 9.80 -5.74 -17.27
CA ARG A 211 10.78 -4.67 -17.05
C ARG A 211 10.10 -3.32 -16.76
N ARG A 212 9.02 -2.99 -17.46
CA ARG A 212 8.24 -1.77 -17.20
C ARG A 212 7.60 -1.81 -15.81
N LEU A 213 7.02 -2.95 -15.41
CA LEU A 213 6.50 -3.13 -14.05
C LEU A 213 7.57 -3.00 -12.97
N ARG A 214 8.77 -3.56 -13.19
CA ARG A 214 9.90 -3.41 -12.25
C ARG A 214 10.28 -1.97 -12.04
N GLU A 215 10.30 -1.20 -13.12
CA GLU A 215 10.61 0.21 -13.04
C GLU A 215 9.48 1.02 -12.37
N ARG A 216 8.22 0.66 -12.60
CA ARG A 216 7.07 1.23 -11.86
C ARG A 216 7.18 0.95 -10.36
N ALA A 217 7.46 -0.29 -9.97
CA ALA A 217 7.66 -0.69 -8.58
C ALA A 217 8.88 0.03 -7.95
N ARG A 218 9.98 0.17 -8.69
CA ARG A 218 11.15 0.94 -8.25
C ARG A 218 10.78 2.39 -7.96
N ARG A 219 10.02 3.05 -8.83
CA ARG A 219 9.57 4.44 -8.61
C ARG A 219 8.68 4.57 -7.37
N LYS A 220 7.70 3.68 -7.18
CA LYS A 220 6.85 3.66 -5.96
C LYS A 220 7.72 3.51 -4.70
N ARG A 221 8.72 2.62 -4.73
CA ARG A 221 9.70 2.45 -3.64
C ARG A 221 10.47 3.74 -3.33
N VAL A 222 11.00 4.42 -4.34
CA VAL A 222 11.74 5.68 -4.18
C VAL A 222 10.83 6.78 -3.62
N VAL A 223 9.61 6.91 -4.13
CA VAL A 223 8.62 7.88 -3.63
C VAL A 223 8.39 7.69 -2.14
N ARG A 224 8.25 6.44 -1.70
CA ARG A 224 8.01 6.11 -0.30
C ARG A 224 9.21 6.31 0.60
N ASP A 225 10.36 5.77 0.23
CA ASP A 225 11.58 5.88 1.04
C ASP A 225 12.02 7.34 1.23
N TYR A 226 11.94 8.14 0.17
CA TYR A 226 12.26 9.57 0.22
C TYR A 226 11.09 10.44 0.71
N GLN A 227 9.94 9.86 1.06
CA GLN A 227 8.75 10.59 1.52
C GLN A 227 8.42 11.76 0.59
N LEU A 228 8.40 11.50 -0.73
CA LEU A 228 8.35 12.57 -1.73
C LEU A 228 7.04 13.35 -1.72
N ILE A 229 5.92 12.74 -1.31
CA ILE A 229 4.64 13.44 -1.11
C ILE A 229 4.77 14.45 0.02
N ALA A 230 5.19 14.02 1.21
CA ALA A 230 5.44 14.89 2.35
C ALA A 230 6.41 16.04 1.99
N ASN A 231 7.50 15.70 1.30
CA ASN A 231 8.52 16.65 0.89
C ASN A 231 8.08 17.57 -0.25
N PHE A 232 7.06 17.22 -1.02
CA PHE A 232 6.48 18.10 -2.04
C PHE A 232 5.76 19.28 -1.38
N PHE A 233 4.97 19.02 -0.34
CA PHE A 233 4.24 20.07 0.40
C PHE A 233 5.12 20.77 1.46
N ARG A 234 5.89 20.00 2.25
CA ARG A 234 6.64 20.52 3.42
C ARG A 234 8.15 20.68 3.19
N GLY A 235 8.70 20.19 2.08
CA GLY A 235 10.15 20.15 1.86
C GLY A 235 10.81 21.51 1.61
N ASN A 236 10.03 22.54 1.26
CA ASN A 236 10.56 23.89 1.01
C ASN A 236 11.15 24.54 2.27
N ALA A 237 10.58 24.28 3.45
CA ALA A 237 11.10 24.80 4.72
C ALA A 237 12.50 24.24 5.05
N LYS A 238 12.72 22.94 4.82
CA LYS A 238 14.04 22.31 4.99
C LYS A 238 15.08 22.88 4.01
N ARG A 239 14.68 23.14 2.77
CA ARG A 239 15.57 23.75 1.75
C ARG A 239 15.89 25.21 2.07
N ALA A 240 15.00 25.94 2.73
CA ALA A 240 15.21 27.34 3.10
C ALA A 240 16.34 27.52 4.14
N HIS A 241 16.54 26.55 5.04
CA HIS A 241 17.62 26.56 6.02
C HIS A 241 18.99 26.17 5.43
N MET A 242 19.05 25.75 4.16
CA MET A 242 20.30 25.36 3.50
C MET A 242 20.95 26.51 2.74
N SER A 243 22.27 26.62 2.89
CA SER A 243 23.04 27.59 2.11
C SER A 243 22.91 27.28 0.61
N ARG A 244 23.08 28.32 -0.21
CA ARG A 244 23.04 28.18 -1.67
C ARG A 244 24.01 27.10 -2.16
N ASP A 245 25.23 27.11 -1.63
CA ASP A 245 26.29 26.16 -1.98
C ASP A 245 25.94 24.72 -1.60
N GLN A 246 25.33 24.51 -0.42
CA GLN A 246 24.88 23.18 0.00
C GLN A 246 23.74 22.67 -0.89
N ARG A 247 22.82 23.56 -1.29
CA ARG A 247 21.72 23.21 -2.19
C ARG A 247 22.23 22.80 -3.57
N GLU A 248 23.15 23.56 -4.15
CA GLU A 248 23.74 23.25 -5.44
C GLU A 248 24.53 21.93 -5.40
N PHE A 249 25.28 21.69 -4.32
CA PHE A 249 25.99 20.43 -4.10
C PHE A 249 25.04 19.22 -4.05
N ARG A 250 23.94 19.34 -3.29
CA ARG A 250 22.94 18.28 -3.18
C ARG A 250 22.23 18.01 -4.51
N GLU A 251 21.95 19.05 -5.31
CA GLU A 251 21.32 18.88 -6.62
C GLU A 251 22.24 18.14 -7.61
N ARG A 252 23.55 18.42 -7.59
CA ARG A 252 24.53 17.69 -8.42
C ARG A 252 24.61 16.20 -8.08
N LEU A 253 24.38 15.85 -6.81
CA LEU A 253 24.41 14.46 -6.35
C LEU A 253 23.05 13.77 -6.41
N ARG A 254 21.98 14.47 -6.82
CA ARG A 254 20.61 13.95 -6.83
C ARG A 254 20.46 12.69 -7.69
N THR A 255 21.18 12.57 -8.80
CA THR A 255 21.14 11.38 -9.67
C THR A 255 21.54 10.09 -8.94
N PHE A 256 22.35 10.19 -7.89
CA PHE A 256 22.74 9.04 -7.10
C PHE A 256 21.65 8.58 -6.12
N SER A 257 20.64 9.42 -5.82
CA SER A 257 19.56 9.08 -4.89
C SER A 257 18.75 7.85 -5.33
N GLN A 258 18.88 7.42 -6.57
CA GLN A 258 18.19 6.23 -7.08
C GLN A 258 18.86 4.90 -6.70
N PHE A 259 20.09 4.96 -6.18
CA PHE A 259 20.91 3.79 -5.82
C PHE A 259 21.09 3.62 -4.31
N TYR A 260 20.59 4.58 -3.53
CA TYR A 260 20.71 4.60 -2.08
C TYR A 260 19.33 4.71 -1.47
N THR A 261 19.18 4.20 -0.25
CA THR A 261 18.03 4.58 0.56
C THR A 261 18.09 6.06 0.95
N SER A 262 16.97 6.64 1.33
CA SER A 262 16.87 8.02 1.80
C SER A 262 17.87 8.32 2.93
N LYS A 263 17.99 7.40 3.90
CA LYS A 263 18.94 7.52 5.01
C LYS A 263 20.40 7.44 4.57
N GLU A 264 20.73 6.48 3.71
CA GLU A 264 22.10 6.30 3.20
C GLU A 264 22.53 7.50 2.35
N PHE A 265 21.61 8.02 1.53
CA PHE A 265 21.87 9.19 0.70
C PHE A 265 22.12 10.43 1.54
N GLU A 266 21.30 10.71 2.54
CA GLU A 266 21.54 11.85 3.46
C GLU A 266 22.84 11.68 4.24
N HIS A 267 23.17 10.46 4.66
CA HIS A 267 24.44 10.17 5.32
C HIS A 267 25.65 10.42 4.40
N LEU A 268 25.56 10.02 3.13
CA LEU A 268 26.58 10.28 2.11
C LEU A 268 26.77 11.78 1.91
N ILE A 269 25.70 12.55 1.71
CA ILE A 269 25.75 14.01 1.56
C ILE A 269 26.39 14.65 2.79
N GLY A 270 25.94 14.29 4.00
CA GLY A 270 26.50 14.82 5.24
C GLY A 270 27.98 14.50 5.42
N SER A 271 28.42 13.31 4.99
CA SER A 271 29.82 12.90 5.07
C SER A 271 30.70 13.67 4.08
N LEU A 272 30.24 13.88 2.83
CA LEU A 272 30.98 14.69 1.84
C LEU A 272 31.05 16.16 2.23
N VAL A 273 29.98 16.71 2.82
CA VAL A 273 29.99 18.10 3.33
C VAL A 273 30.97 18.22 4.50
N ARG A 274 30.97 17.27 5.43
CA ARG A 274 31.94 17.23 6.54
C ARG A 274 33.36 17.12 6.03
N GLU A 275 33.62 16.22 5.07
CA GLU A 275 34.94 16.07 4.46
C GLU A 275 35.42 17.38 3.83
N ARG A 276 34.57 18.05 3.04
CA ARG A 276 34.89 19.37 2.46
C ARG A 276 35.23 20.40 3.54
N SER A 277 34.44 20.45 4.62
CA SER A 277 34.68 21.38 5.73
C SER A 277 36.01 21.10 6.45
N LEU A 278 36.37 19.83 6.63
CA LEU A 278 37.63 19.42 7.23
C LEU A 278 38.83 19.74 6.32
N ARG A 279 38.69 19.56 4.99
CA ARG A 279 39.73 19.94 4.03
C ARG A 279 39.98 21.44 4.03
N ILE A 280 38.92 22.26 4.07
CA ILE A 280 39.04 23.72 4.21
C ILE A 280 39.73 24.05 5.53
N ARG A 281 39.24 23.49 6.64
CA ARG A 281 39.84 23.73 7.96
C ARG A 281 41.31 23.34 8.03
N LEU A 282 41.69 22.22 7.42
CA LEU A 282 43.08 21.78 7.35
C LEU A 282 43.93 22.76 6.53
N SER A 283 43.41 23.28 5.42
CA SER A 283 44.11 24.30 4.62
C SER A 283 44.31 25.61 5.40
N GLU A 284 43.31 26.03 6.19
CA GLU A 284 43.41 27.19 7.08
C GLU A 284 44.48 26.98 8.17
N LEU A 285 44.46 25.83 8.84
CA LEU A 285 45.44 25.50 9.88
C LEU A 285 46.86 25.43 9.31
N ASN A 286 47.03 24.86 8.12
CA ASN A 286 48.32 24.85 7.43
C ASN A 286 48.77 26.26 7.04
N ARG A 287 47.83 27.13 6.63
CA ARG A 287 48.11 28.56 6.40
C ARG A 287 48.57 29.26 7.67
N TYR A 288 47.95 29.00 8.82
CA TYR A 288 48.40 29.57 10.10
C TYR A 288 49.79 29.09 10.48
N ARG A 289 50.05 27.78 10.39
CA ARG A 289 51.38 27.22 10.65
C ARG A 289 52.45 27.80 9.73
N TRP A 290 52.13 28.02 8.44
CA TRP A 290 53.06 28.60 7.48
C TRP A 290 53.41 30.06 7.82
N ASN A 291 52.48 30.80 8.41
CA ASN A 291 52.71 32.16 8.92
C ASN A 291 53.33 32.19 10.33
N GLY A 292 53.80 31.04 10.85
CA GLY A 292 54.53 30.95 12.11
C GLY A 292 53.65 30.88 13.38
N LEU A 293 52.33 30.77 13.23
CA LEU A 293 51.41 30.67 14.37
C LEU A 293 51.46 29.25 14.96
N GLN A 294 51.61 29.17 16.27
CA GLN A 294 51.71 27.89 16.99
C GLN A 294 50.56 27.67 17.97
N ARG A 295 49.81 28.72 18.30
CA ARG A 295 48.69 28.64 19.24
C ARG A 295 47.37 29.10 18.60
N MET A 296 46.27 28.56 19.11
CA MET A 296 44.93 28.78 18.53
C MET A 296 44.36 30.17 18.83
N ASP A 297 44.72 30.75 19.97
CA ASP A 297 44.39 32.12 20.39
C ASP A 297 45.02 33.17 19.45
N GLU A 298 46.23 32.92 18.97
CA GLU A 298 46.92 33.81 18.02
C GLU A 298 46.22 33.87 16.64
N CYS A 299 45.47 32.83 16.26
CA CYS A 299 44.79 32.75 14.97
C CYS A 299 43.72 33.83 14.80
N VAL A 300 43.01 34.19 15.87
CA VAL A 300 41.95 35.22 15.84
C VAL A 300 42.55 36.60 15.59
N HIS A 301 43.65 36.92 16.27
CA HIS A 301 44.37 38.18 16.06
C HIS A 301 45.02 38.24 14.68
N PHE A 302 45.56 37.11 14.20
CA PHE A 302 46.08 37.00 12.84
C PHE A 302 44.99 37.25 11.79
N GLU A 303 43.80 36.69 11.93
CA GLU A 303 42.68 36.95 11.01
C GLU A 303 42.23 38.41 11.04
N GLN A 304 42.15 39.04 12.23
CA GLN A 304 41.81 40.46 12.36
C GLN A 304 42.84 41.37 11.68
N HIS A 305 44.13 41.08 11.88
CA HIS A 305 45.21 41.83 11.24
C HIS A 305 45.30 41.55 9.73
N ALA A 306 44.99 40.32 9.31
CA ALA A 306 44.93 39.94 7.90
C ALA A 306 43.76 40.62 7.17
N ALA A 307 42.60 40.75 7.83
CA ALA A 307 41.43 41.43 7.27
C ALA A 307 41.63 42.95 7.10
N ALA A 308 42.49 43.57 7.91
CA ALA A 308 42.83 44.99 7.83
C ALA A 308 43.92 45.31 6.77
N ALA A 309 44.69 44.32 6.33
CA ALA A 309 45.80 44.51 5.40
C ALA A 309 45.35 44.38 3.93
N GLN A 310 45.50 45.43 3.12
CA GLN A 310 44.99 45.49 1.74
C GLN A 310 45.78 44.64 0.72
N HIS A 311 47.05 44.29 0.99
CA HIS A 311 47.87 43.50 0.07
C HIS A 311 48.84 42.57 0.80
N ARG A 312 48.68 41.25 0.59
CA ARG A 312 49.66 40.23 1.01
C ARG A 312 49.69 39.00 0.10
N ASN A 313 50.88 38.43 -0.02
CA ASN A 313 51.16 37.13 -0.64
C ASN A 313 50.77 36.01 0.34
N THR A 314 49.66 35.31 0.09
CA THR A 314 49.13 34.24 0.95
C THR A 314 49.81 32.88 0.76
N GLY A 315 50.89 32.83 -0.02
CA GLY A 315 51.56 31.58 -0.35
C GLY A 315 50.62 30.62 -1.11
N PRO A 316 50.95 29.33 -1.19
CA PRO A 316 50.22 28.36 -2.01
C PRO A 316 48.81 28.02 -1.50
N TYR A 317 48.40 28.54 -0.32
CA TYR A 317 47.13 28.20 0.33
C TYR A 317 46.02 29.26 0.16
N GLY A 318 46.33 30.40 -0.47
CA GLY A 318 45.35 31.40 -0.92
C GLY A 318 44.58 32.18 0.17
N HIS A 319 43.79 33.17 -0.28
CA HIS A 319 42.89 33.98 0.55
C HIS A 319 41.52 33.30 0.69
N GLY A 320 41.43 32.23 1.49
CA GLY A 320 40.13 31.73 1.91
C GLY A 320 39.44 32.78 2.79
N ARG A 321 38.29 33.32 2.33
CA ARG A 321 37.40 34.10 3.20
C ARG A 321 36.85 33.15 4.26
N THR A 322 37.15 33.43 5.52
CA THR A 322 36.52 32.76 6.65
C THR A 322 35.08 33.29 6.75
N ASP A 323 34.18 32.72 5.95
CA ASP A 323 32.74 32.99 6.08
C ASP A 323 32.23 32.34 7.36
N ASN A 324 32.37 33.07 8.47
CA ASN A 324 31.65 32.76 9.69
C ASN A 324 31.17 34.07 10.35
N ARG A 325 30.13 34.66 9.77
CA ARG A 325 29.31 35.66 10.48
C ARG A 325 27.84 35.52 10.09
N SER A 326 27.11 34.74 10.87
CA SER A 326 25.68 34.95 11.06
C SER A 326 25.48 36.36 11.62
N LYS A 327 24.94 37.27 10.80
CA LYS A 327 24.42 38.55 11.28
C LYS A 327 23.04 38.76 10.66
N GLY A 328 22.01 38.66 11.51
CA GLY A 328 20.73 39.30 11.24
C GLY A 328 20.89 40.82 11.34
N GLY A 329 20.04 41.55 10.62
CA GLY A 329 19.91 43.01 10.74
C GLY A 329 20.05 43.76 9.42
N SER A 330 18.88 44.12 8.88
CA SER A 330 18.51 45.31 8.12
C SER A 330 19.57 46.25 7.48
N CYS A 331 19.16 46.70 6.29
CA CYS A 331 19.25 48.07 5.75
C CYS A 331 20.40 48.43 4.79
N GLU A 332 19.93 48.76 3.58
CA GLU A 332 20.24 49.95 2.76
C GLU A 332 21.55 50.07 1.96
N THR A 333 21.33 50.06 0.63
CA THR A 333 21.84 50.97 -0.40
C THR A 333 23.28 51.48 -0.31
N SER A 334 24.11 51.03 -1.25
CA SER A 334 24.97 51.92 -2.05
C SER A 334 25.57 51.14 -3.22
N LYS A 335 25.15 51.49 -4.45
CA LYS A 335 25.80 51.05 -5.68
C LYS A 335 26.92 52.05 -6.02
N GLY A 336 28.15 51.56 -6.06
CA GLY A 336 29.32 52.25 -6.58
C GLY A 336 30.08 51.31 -7.52
N SER A 337 30.36 51.81 -8.72
CA SER A 337 30.70 51.07 -9.94
C SER A 337 32.13 50.51 -9.99
N SER A 338 32.33 49.44 -10.76
CA SER A 338 33.52 49.30 -11.63
C SER A 338 33.23 48.33 -12.77
N ALA A 339 33.68 48.73 -13.96
CA ALA A 339 33.31 48.23 -15.28
C ALA A 339 34.20 47.09 -15.78
N LEU A 340 33.75 46.41 -16.84
CA LEU A 340 34.45 46.03 -18.09
C LEU A 340 33.61 44.93 -18.79
N SER A 341 32.79 45.28 -19.78
CA SER A 341 33.08 45.34 -21.23
C SER A 341 32.74 44.04 -21.98
N SER A 342 31.62 44.07 -22.70
CA SER A 342 31.55 43.61 -24.10
C SER A 342 30.22 44.02 -24.78
N SER A 343 30.37 44.91 -25.76
CA SER A 343 29.69 44.98 -27.06
C SER A 343 28.15 44.95 -27.18
N GLN A 344 27.61 46.16 -27.39
CA GLN A 344 26.50 46.64 -28.25
C GLN A 344 25.85 45.60 -29.20
N ILE A 345 24.53 45.62 -29.47
CA ILE A 345 23.85 46.57 -30.38
C ILE A 345 22.30 46.64 -30.13
N LYS A 346 21.83 47.88 -29.95
CA LYS A 346 20.58 48.60 -30.36
C LYS A 346 19.15 47.98 -30.30
N ARG A 347 18.33 48.71 -29.52
CA ARG A 347 17.00 49.34 -29.79
C ARG A 347 15.76 48.48 -30.04
N SER A 348 14.76 48.57 -29.16
CA SER A 348 13.60 49.49 -29.29
C SER A 348 12.56 49.20 -28.20
N GLU A 349 11.93 50.25 -27.68
CA GLU A 349 10.87 50.29 -26.68
C GLU A 349 9.58 49.57 -27.12
N ASN A 350 8.84 49.01 -26.15
CA ASN A 350 7.43 49.35 -25.94
C ASN A 350 6.92 48.86 -24.58
N ASP A 351 6.22 49.77 -23.90
CA ASP A 351 5.40 49.57 -22.71
C ASP A 351 4.29 48.54 -22.92
N ALA A 352 4.02 47.71 -21.91
CA ALA A 352 2.67 47.44 -21.40
C ALA A 352 2.67 46.47 -20.20
N ARG A 353 2.31 47.02 -19.05
CA ARG A 353 1.37 46.50 -18.04
C ARG A 353 1.36 45.00 -17.71
N SER A 354 1.64 44.76 -16.42
CA SER A 354 1.14 43.70 -15.56
C SER A 354 -0.26 43.18 -15.94
N LEU A 355 -0.43 41.86 -15.94
CA LEU A 355 -1.60 41.18 -15.39
C LEU A 355 -1.23 39.70 -15.12
N SER A 356 -1.40 39.32 -13.87
CA SER A 356 -1.40 37.97 -13.33
C SER A 356 -2.46 37.10 -14.01
N SER A 357 -2.10 35.89 -14.43
CA SER A 357 -3.08 34.83 -14.67
C SER A 357 -2.44 33.44 -14.59
N ILE A 358 -3.10 32.61 -13.80
CA ILE A 358 -2.89 31.19 -13.58
C ILE A 358 -3.07 30.44 -14.90
N GLY A 359 -2.10 29.58 -15.24
CA GLY A 359 -2.15 28.77 -16.46
C GLY A 359 -1.37 27.47 -16.31
N GLN A 360 -2.11 26.37 -16.36
CA GLN A 360 -1.65 24.98 -16.39
C GLN A 360 -0.52 24.78 -17.41
N LYS A 361 0.60 24.17 -17.00
CA LYS A 361 1.65 23.74 -17.92
C LYS A 361 1.50 22.25 -18.23
N LEU A 362 1.11 22.00 -19.48
CA LEU A 362 1.24 20.74 -20.21
C LEU A 362 2.67 20.18 -20.04
N THR A 363 2.73 18.88 -19.76
CA THR A 363 3.95 18.08 -19.90
C THR A 363 4.25 17.89 -21.39
N HIS A 364 5.41 18.36 -21.82
CA HIS A 364 5.92 18.19 -23.18
C HIS A 364 6.19 16.70 -23.48
N HIS A 365 5.71 16.26 -24.64
CA HIS A 365 6.15 15.07 -25.35
C HIS A 365 7.60 15.25 -25.82
N THR A 366 8.43 14.24 -25.62
CA THR A 366 9.73 14.11 -26.28
C THR A 366 9.58 13.11 -27.43
N ASP A 367 9.62 13.62 -28.66
CA ASP A 367 9.79 12.84 -29.88
C ASP A 367 11.24 12.30 -29.95
N ASP A 368 11.38 10.98 -30.05
CA ASP A 368 12.65 10.34 -30.36
C ASP A 368 12.87 10.35 -31.89
N ARG A 369 13.88 11.14 -32.31
CA ARG A 369 14.42 11.11 -33.67
C ARG A 369 15.37 9.92 -33.83
N VAL A 370 15.00 9.06 -34.77
CA VAL A 370 15.84 8.03 -35.39
C VAL A 370 17.09 8.67 -36.00
N PHE A 371 18.27 8.14 -35.65
CA PHE A 371 19.48 8.25 -36.45
C PHE A 371 20.13 6.87 -36.59
N SER A 372 20.25 6.44 -37.84
CA SER A 372 21.01 5.31 -38.31
C SER A 372 22.46 5.75 -38.56
N ASP A 373 23.45 4.98 -38.09
CA ASP A 373 24.50 4.34 -38.90
C ASP A 373 25.66 3.81 -38.01
N GLY A 374 26.31 2.72 -38.46
CA GLY A 374 27.76 2.56 -38.28
C GLY A 374 28.29 1.59 -37.22
N SER A 375 28.21 0.29 -37.52
CA SER A 375 29.29 -0.73 -37.41
C SER A 375 30.29 -0.68 -36.23
N PHE A 376 30.26 -1.71 -35.37
CA PHE A 376 31.49 -2.27 -34.79
C PHE A 376 31.40 -3.79 -34.58
N SER A 377 32.44 -4.46 -35.06
CA SER A 377 32.62 -5.90 -35.20
C SER A 377 32.64 -6.67 -33.88
N SER A 378 31.93 -7.80 -33.86
CA SER A 378 32.01 -8.85 -32.85
C SER A 378 33.40 -9.49 -32.81
N ARG A 379 34.02 -9.54 -31.64
CA ARG A 379 35.14 -10.45 -31.35
C ARG A 379 34.65 -11.58 -30.47
N ASN A 380 34.62 -12.77 -31.08
CA ASN A 380 34.46 -14.06 -30.42
C ASN A 380 35.61 -14.27 -29.42
N PHE A 381 35.28 -14.75 -28.22
CA PHE A 381 36.21 -15.46 -27.36
C PHE A 381 35.75 -16.91 -27.30
N SER A 382 36.51 -17.76 -27.99
CA SER A 382 36.54 -19.20 -27.78
C SER A 382 37.34 -19.50 -26.53
N ASP A 383 36.86 -20.42 -25.68
CA ASP A 383 37.76 -21.20 -24.84
C ASP A 383 37.40 -22.68 -24.99
N SER A 384 38.44 -23.48 -25.19
CA SER A 384 38.41 -24.91 -25.47
C SER A 384 39.15 -25.62 -24.35
N SER A 385 38.56 -26.66 -23.80
CA SER A 385 39.30 -27.72 -23.11
C SER A 385 38.61 -29.07 -23.35
N ARG A 386 39.26 -29.88 -24.18
CA ARG A 386 39.07 -31.31 -24.50
C ARG A 386 39.12 -32.17 -23.22
N GLY A 387 38.64 -33.41 -23.13
CA GLY A 387 38.13 -34.43 -24.05
C GLY A 387 37.67 -35.62 -23.18
N THR A 388 36.86 -36.57 -23.65
CA THR A 388 37.32 -37.76 -24.38
C THR A 388 36.09 -38.57 -24.76
N ASP A 389 36.03 -38.96 -26.04
CA ASP A 389 35.08 -39.91 -26.61
C ASP A 389 35.67 -41.33 -26.45
N PRO A 390 34.86 -42.40 -26.42
CA PRO A 390 34.70 -43.11 -27.69
C PRO A 390 33.28 -43.68 -27.96
N SER A 391 32.82 -43.39 -29.18
CA SER A 391 32.31 -44.34 -30.16
C SER A 391 30.91 -44.97 -29.97
N ARG A 392 29.98 -44.38 -30.71
CA ARG A 392 28.77 -44.94 -31.37
C ARG A 392 28.62 -46.47 -31.40
N HIS A 393 27.46 -46.93 -30.93
CA HIS A 393 26.68 -47.99 -31.59
C HIS A 393 25.18 -47.67 -31.48
N HIS A 394 24.53 -47.45 -32.64
CA HIS A 394 23.09 -47.51 -32.79
C HIS A 394 22.64 -48.97 -32.58
N SER A 395 21.64 -49.18 -31.72
CA SER A 395 20.78 -50.37 -31.77
C SER A 395 19.34 -49.98 -31.47
N HIS A 396 18.46 -50.53 -32.29
CA HIS A 396 17.04 -50.29 -32.41
C HIS A 396 16.28 -50.40 -31.08
N GLN A 397 15.31 -49.51 -30.84
CA GLN A 397 14.24 -49.76 -29.86
C GLN A 397 12.91 -49.96 -30.60
N ASP A 398 12.29 -51.09 -30.30
CA ASP A 398 11.00 -51.54 -30.81
C ASP A 398 9.87 -50.50 -30.55
N PRO A 399 8.98 -50.25 -31.53
CA PRO A 399 7.89 -49.27 -31.39
C PRO A 399 6.70 -49.76 -30.54
N ALA A 400 6.82 -50.87 -29.80
CA ALA A 400 5.73 -51.47 -29.04
C ALA A 400 5.65 -51.03 -27.56
N ALA A 401 6.63 -50.29 -27.03
CA ALA A 401 6.66 -49.90 -25.61
C ALA A 401 5.95 -48.56 -25.29
N GLN A 402 5.44 -47.84 -26.30
CA GLN A 402 4.82 -46.51 -26.14
C GLN A 402 3.29 -46.52 -25.95
N GLN A 403 2.65 -47.69 -25.80
CA GLN A 403 1.19 -47.80 -25.68
C GLN A 403 0.65 -47.95 -24.25
N GLN A 404 1.39 -47.53 -23.21
CA GLN A 404 0.82 -47.45 -21.86
C GLN A 404 0.46 -46.00 -21.50
N PRO A 405 -0.80 -45.71 -21.09
CA PRO A 405 -1.19 -44.38 -20.62
C PRO A 405 -0.35 -43.97 -19.41
N GLY A 406 0.15 -42.73 -19.41
CA GLY A 406 0.86 -42.16 -18.26
C GLY A 406 2.39 -42.35 -18.24
N VAL A 407 2.99 -43.00 -19.25
CA VAL A 407 4.46 -43.14 -19.37
C VAL A 407 5.19 -41.78 -19.35
N GLN A 408 4.59 -40.75 -19.95
CA GLN A 408 5.12 -39.38 -19.98
C GLN A 408 5.20 -38.71 -18.60
N LEU A 409 4.50 -39.24 -17.59
CA LEU A 409 4.47 -38.69 -16.23
C LEU A 409 5.55 -39.27 -15.32
N LEU A 410 6.38 -40.21 -15.82
CA LEU A 410 7.44 -40.87 -15.07
C LEU A 410 8.80 -40.40 -15.53
N THR A 411 9.72 -40.25 -14.59
CA THR A 411 11.15 -40.09 -14.89
C THR A 411 11.77 -41.39 -15.40
N SER A 412 12.91 -41.33 -16.10
CA SER A 412 13.63 -42.52 -16.59
C SER A 412 13.94 -43.53 -15.47
N ASN A 413 14.24 -43.05 -14.26
CA ASN A 413 14.49 -43.89 -13.08
C ASN A 413 13.22 -44.61 -12.59
N GLU A 414 12.06 -43.96 -12.67
CA GLU A 414 10.77 -44.55 -12.29
C GLU A 414 10.30 -45.59 -13.31
N LEU A 415 10.56 -45.36 -14.60
CA LEU A 415 10.34 -46.34 -15.67
C LEU A 415 11.19 -47.59 -15.47
N GLN A 416 12.48 -47.42 -15.14
CA GLN A 416 13.36 -48.55 -14.79
C GLN A 416 12.86 -49.30 -13.54
N LEU A 417 12.36 -48.58 -12.53
CA LEU A 417 11.78 -49.20 -11.34
C LEU A 417 10.53 -50.02 -11.68
N CYS A 418 9.62 -49.49 -12.51
CA CYS A 418 8.44 -50.19 -12.99
C CYS A 418 8.81 -51.49 -13.71
N ASN A 419 9.79 -51.43 -14.62
CA ASN A 419 10.29 -52.60 -15.35
C ASN A 419 10.92 -53.64 -14.42
N SER A 420 11.72 -53.20 -13.43
CA SER A 420 12.38 -54.11 -12.47
C SER A 420 11.39 -54.83 -11.55
N LEU A 421 10.25 -54.21 -11.25
CA LEU A 421 9.20 -54.76 -10.38
C LEU A 421 8.10 -55.46 -11.18
N ASN A 422 8.21 -55.51 -12.51
CA ASN A 422 7.15 -55.93 -13.43
C ASN A 422 5.80 -55.27 -13.10
N LEU A 423 5.84 -53.97 -12.77
CA LEU A 423 4.72 -53.18 -12.30
C LEU A 423 4.19 -52.31 -13.45
N PRO A 424 2.89 -52.41 -13.83
CA PRO A 424 2.32 -51.54 -14.85
C PRO A 424 2.42 -50.07 -14.46
N VAL A 425 2.66 -49.18 -15.44
CA VAL A 425 2.88 -47.74 -15.20
C VAL A 425 1.69 -47.09 -14.49
N THR A 426 0.47 -47.48 -14.86
CA THR A 426 -0.76 -47.02 -14.20
C THR A 426 -0.81 -47.43 -12.73
N ARG A 427 -0.37 -48.65 -12.40
CA ARG A 427 -0.32 -49.15 -11.02
C ARG A 427 0.76 -48.46 -10.20
N TYR A 428 1.91 -48.14 -10.79
CA TYR A 428 2.94 -47.32 -10.15
C TYR A 428 2.42 -45.91 -9.83
N LEU A 429 1.75 -45.26 -10.78
CA LEU A 429 1.15 -43.94 -10.58
C LEU A 429 0.14 -43.94 -9.44
N SER A 430 -0.77 -44.92 -9.39
CA SER A 430 -1.72 -45.07 -8.28
C SER A 430 -1.02 -45.30 -6.93
N LEU A 431 0.06 -46.08 -6.92
CA LEU A 431 0.81 -46.34 -5.68
C LEU A 431 1.54 -45.08 -5.20
N LYS A 432 2.15 -44.34 -6.13
CA LYS A 432 2.81 -43.06 -5.87
C LYS A 432 1.82 -42.03 -5.34
N THR A 433 0.64 -41.89 -5.94
CA THR A 433 -0.38 -40.93 -5.46
C THR A 433 -0.91 -41.30 -4.08
N VAL A 434 -1.16 -42.58 -3.80
CA VAL A 434 -1.61 -43.04 -2.48
C VAL A 434 -0.55 -42.81 -1.41
N LEU A 435 0.72 -43.15 -1.69
CA LEU A 435 1.83 -42.99 -0.74
C LEU A 435 2.13 -41.51 -0.43
N LEU A 436 2.00 -40.62 -1.41
CA LEU A 436 2.18 -39.17 -1.21
C LEU A 436 0.97 -38.50 -0.53
N GLY A 437 -0.25 -39.01 -0.77
CA GLY A 437 -1.48 -38.41 -0.24
C GLY A 437 -1.81 -38.78 1.21
N ARG A 438 -1.27 -39.88 1.75
CA ARG A 438 -1.58 -40.35 3.13
C ARG A 438 -0.36 -41.00 3.82
N PRO A 439 0.61 -40.22 4.31
CA PRO A 439 1.85 -40.76 4.90
C PRO A 439 1.67 -41.54 6.22
N ALA A 440 0.53 -41.42 6.90
CA ALA A 440 0.34 -41.91 8.28
C ALA A 440 -0.56 -43.16 8.46
N LEU A 441 -1.07 -43.75 7.37
CA LEU A 441 -1.85 -45.00 7.47
C LEU A 441 -0.95 -46.19 7.12
N ASP A 442 -0.63 -47.01 8.12
CA ASP A 442 0.05 -48.27 7.93
C ASP A 442 -0.94 -49.26 7.28
N HIS A 443 -0.86 -49.39 5.95
CA HIS A 443 -1.75 -50.28 5.22
C HIS A 443 -1.28 -51.71 5.49
N GLY A 444 -2.06 -52.46 6.28
CA GLY A 444 -1.77 -53.81 6.77
C GLY A 444 -1.66 -54.93 5.72
N ILE A 445 -1.28 -54.62 4.48
CA ILE A 445 -0.94 -55.58 3.43
C ILE A 445 0.23 -55.00 2.61
N SER A 446 1.47 -55.20 3.07
CA SER A 446 2.66 -54.69 2.38
C SER A 446 3.05 -55.63 1.22
N SER A 447 2.71 -55.24 -0.02
CA SER A 447 3.29 -55.93 -1.18
C SER A 447 4.77 -55.54 -1.34
N VAL A 448 5.60 -56.47 -1.83
CA VAL A 448 7.03 -56.19 -2.10
C VAL A 448 7.20 -54.96 -2.99
N ALA A 449 6.33 -54.79 -3.99
CA ALA A 449 6.31 -53.63 -4.88
C ALA A 449 6.08 -52.31 -4.13
N GLU A 450 5.16 -52.28 -3.17
CA GLU A 450 4.88 -51.10 -2.35
C GLU A 450 6.05 -50.71 -1.44
N SER A 451 6.71 -51.70 -0.82
CA SER A 451 7.91 -51.45 -0.01
C SER A 451 9.04 -50.84 -0.86
N MET A 452 9.24 -51.36 -2.07
CA MET A 452 10.31 -50.88 -2.96
C MET A 452 9.99 -49.48 -3.54
N VAL A 453 8.73 -49.20 -3.89
CA VAL A 453 8.31 -47.86 -4.31
C VAL A 453 8.40 -46.85 -3.16
N LYS A 454 7.97 -47.22 -1.94
CA LYS A 454 8.10 -46.37 -0.76
C LYS A 454 9.57 -46.04 -0.45
N LYS A 455 10.47 -47.04 -0.52
CA LYS A 455 11.92 -46.83 -0.36
C LYS A 455 12.49 -45.90 -1.43
N TYR A 456 12.07 -46.04 -2.68
CA TYR A 456 12.47 -45.15 -3.77
C TYR A 456 12.01 -43.71 -3.50
N LEU A 457 10.75 -43.50 -3.13
CA LEU A 457 10.22 -42.17 -2.82
C LEU A 457 10.92 -41.50 -1.62
N ILE A 458 11.29 -42.28 -0.58
CA ILE A 458 12.11 -41.80 0.53
C ILE A 458 13.50 -41.38 0.04
N LYS A 459 14.18 -42.25 -0.74
CA LYS A 459 15.52 -41.96 -1.27
C LYS A 459 15.53 -40.74 -2.19
N SER A 460 14.47 -40.54 -2.96
CA SER A 460 14.29 -39.40 -3.84
C SER A 460 13.79 -38.14 -3.12
N GLY A 461 13.63 -38.18 -1.79
CA GLY A 461 13.28 -37.02 -0.96
C GLY A 461 11.79 -36.65 -0.95
N TRP A 462 10.91 -37.48 -1.52
CA TRP A 462 9.48 -37.23 -1.59
C TRP A 462 8.72 -37.64 -0.32
N LEU A 463 9.28 -38.53 0.50
CA LEU A 463 8.72 -38.97 1.77
C LEU A 463 9.78 -38.86 2.87
N GLN A 464 9.40 -38.32 4.04
CA GLN A 464 10.26 -38.30 5.22
C GLN A 464 10.05 -39.59 6.03
N THR A 465 11.13 -40.22 6.48
CA THR A 465 11.03 -41.29 7.48
C THR A 465 10.69 -40.66 8.83
N SER A 466 9.54 -40.99 9.43
CA SER A 466 9.31 -40.64 10.83
C SER A 466 10.47 -41.15 11.68
N PRO A 467 11.05 -40.32 12.57
CA PRO A 467 12.00 -40.82 13.55
C PRO A 467 11.27 -41.86 14.41
N GLN A 468 11.79 -43.09 14.41
CA GLN A 468 11.30 -44.14 15.30
C GLN A 468 11.57 -43.72 16.75
N ASN A 469 10.50 -43.35 17.46
CA ASN A 469 10.14 -43.86 18.79
C ASN A 469 8.69 -43.48 19.11
#